data_AF-A0A554J7V4-F1
#
_entry.id   AF-A0A554J7V4-F1
#
_cell.length_a   1.000
_cell.length_b   1.000
_cell.length_c   1.000
_cell.angle_alpha   90.00
_cell.angle_beta   90.00
_cell.angle_gamma   90.00
#
_symmetry.space_group_name_H-M   'P 1'
#
loop_
_entity.id
_entity.type
_entity.pdbx_description
1 polymer ?
#
loop_
_entity_poly.entity_id
_entity_poly.type
_entity_poly.pdbx_seq_one_letter_code
_entity_poly.pdbx_strand_id
1 'polypeptide(L)'
;MAASIPNPCTRCGKERIISKSWVENVGISKLTHIETICPDKACQKITDEFLLAQTEKRVALELQRATQKAERLKNLLVDKA
;
A
#
# COMPACT_ATOMS: atom_id res chain seq x y z
N MET A 1 11.28 18.22 21.36
CA MET A 1 11.25 18.20 19.89
C MET A 1 11.97 16.93 19.47
N ALA A 2 11.28 15.96 18.87
CA ALA A 2 11.91 14.70 18.47
C ALA A 2 12.94 14.99 17.37
N ALA A 3 14.18 14.54 17.56
CA ALA A 3 15.23 14.69 16.56
C ALA A 3 14.78 14.02 15.26
N SER A 4 14.84 14.74 14.14
CA SER A 4 14.56 14.17 12.82
C SER A 4 15.70 13.21 12.46
N ILE A 5 15.45 11.91 12.57
CA ILE A 5 16.34 10.89 12.03
C ILE A 5 16.37 11.11 10.51
N PRO A 6 17.56 11.25 9.89
CA PRO A 6 17.66 11.45 8.45
C PRO A 6 17.03 10.27 7.72
N ASN A 7 16.18 10.58 6.75
CA ASN A 7 15.48 9.64 5.89
C ASN A 7 15.82 9.94 4.42
N PRO A 8 17.07 9.69 4.00
CA PRO A 8 17.47 9.87 2.62
C PRO A 8 16.80 8.82 1.73
N CYS A 9 16.46 9.24 0.52
CA CYS A 9 15.97 8.35 -0.51
C CYS A 9 17.06 7.35 -0.91
N THR A 10 16.78 6.06 -0.81
CA THR A 10 17.72 4.98 -1.16
C THR A 10 18.09 4.94 -2.65
N ARG A 11 17.32 5.63 -3.51
CA ARG A 11 17.54 5.67 -4.96
C ARG A 11 18.40 6.86 -5.40
N CYS A 12 18.09 8.06 -4.92
CA CYS A 12 18.74 9.30 -5.36
C CYS A 12 19.51 10.04 -4.27
N GLY A 13 19.47 9.57 -3.01
CA GLY A 13 20.18 10.16 -1.88
C GLY A 13 19.55 11.42 -1.28
N LYS A 14 18.56 12.04 -1.94
CA LYS A 14 17.89 13.26 -1.44
C LYS A 14 17.00 12.96 -0.23
N GLU A 15 16.95 13.88 0.72
CA GLU A 15 16.12 13.77 1.92
C GLU A 15 14.63 13.71 1.54
N ARG A 16 13.91 12.71 2.05
CA ARG A 16 12.46 12.60 1.83
C ARG A 16 11.72 13.67 2.60
N ILE A 17 10.63 14.18 2.03
CA ILE A 17 9.75 15.16 2.68
C ILE A 17 8.46 14.49 3.14
N ILE A 18 7.88 15.00 4.22
CA ILE A 18 6.59 14.51 4.73
C ILE A 18 5.49 15.05 3.80
N SER A 19 4.72 14.15 3.20
CA SER A 19 3.56 14.47 2.38
C SER A 19 2.30 14.58 3.24
N LYS A 20 2.10 13.60 4.13
CA LYS A 20 0.90 13.51 4.96
C LYS A 20 1.25 12.84 6.29
N SER A 21 0.59 13.27 7.35
CA SER A 21 0.60 12.56 8.63
C SER A 21 -0.80 12.50 9.20
N TRP A 22 -1.21 11.34 9.69
CA TRP A 22 -2.49 11.18 10.37
C TRP A 22 -2.35 10.19 11.51
N VAL A 23 -3.32 10.26 12.41
CA VAL A 23 -3.41 9.33 13.54
C VAL A 23 -4.63 8.44 13.29
N GLU A 24 -4.43 7.15 13.44
CA GLU A 24 -5.49 6.15 13.37
C GLU A 24 -5.57 5.41 14.71
N ASN A 25 -6.77 5.20 15.22
CA ASN A 25 -6.98 4.38 16.41
C ASN A 25 -7.33 2.96 15.96
N VAL A 26 -6.47 2.00 16.26
CA VAL A 26 -6.65 0.58 15.93
C VAL A 26 -6.85 -0.17 17.24
N GLY A 27 -8.11 -0.48 17.57
CA GLY A 27 -8.49 -1.08 18.83
C GLY A 27 -8.19 -0.15 20.02
N ILE A 28 -7.31 -0.58 20.92
CA ILE A 28 -6.85 0.20 22.08
C ILE A 28 -5.58 1.04 21.79
N SER A 29 -5.00 0.88 20.60
CA SER A 29 -3.72 1.50 20.26
C SER A 29 -3.89 2.69 19.33
N LYS A 30 -3.08 3.73 19.55
CA LYS A 30 -3.00 4.93 18.72
C LYS A 30 -1.81 4.82 17.78
N LEU A 31 -2.07 4.67 16.49
CA LEU A 31 -1.06 4.54 15.45
C LEU A 31 -0.84 5.91 14.78
N THR A 32 0.41 6.33 14.66
CA THR A 32 0.78 7.56 13.93
C THR A 32 1.38 7.16 12.61
N HIS A 33 0.72 7.55 11.52
CA HIS A 33 1.19 7.33 10.17
C HIS A 33 1.89 8.59 9.66
N ILE A 34 3.04 8.38 9.01
CA ILE A 34 3.79 9.44 8.34
C ILE A 34 4.09 8.93 6.93
N GLU A 35 3.51 9.59 5.95
CA GLU A 35 3.77 9.35 4.55
C GLU A 35 4.86 10.31 4.07
N THR A 36 5.86 9.77 3.38
CA THR A 36 7.00 10.55 2.89
C THR A 36 7.19 10.33 1.39
N ILE A 37 7.63 11.38 0.68
CA ILE A 37 7.87 11.36 -0.76
C ILE A 37 9.27 11.86 -1.08
N CYS A 38 9.82 11.42 -2.21
CA CYS A 38 11.05 11.94 -2.76
C CYS A 38 10.79 13.31 -3.40
N PRO A 39 11.56 14.37 -3.06
CA PRO A 39 11.38 15.69 -3.68
C PRO A 39 11.79 15.72 -5.16
N ASP A 40 12.60 14.76 -5.60
CA ASP A 40 12.93 14.58 -7.01
C ASP A 40 11.80 13.89 -7.77
N LYS A 41 11.14 14.63 -8.66
CA LYS A 41 10.00 14.16 -9.45
C LYS A 41 10.34 12.96 -10.34
N ALA A 42 11.54 12.92 -10.93
CA ALA A 42 11.93 11.79 -11.78
C ALA A 42 12.13 10.53 -10.94
N CYS A 43 12.78 10.67 -9.78
CA CYS A 43 12.94 9.57 -8.84
C CYS A 43 11.61 9.09 -8.22
N GLN A 44 10.72 10.02 -7.89
CA GLN A 44 9.41 9.71 -7.33
C GLN A 44 8.56 8.96 -8.34
N LYS A 45 8.52 9.42 -9.59
CA LYS A 45 7.74 8.78 -10.67
C LYS A 45 8.08 7.30 -10.84
N ILE A 46 9.37 6.93 -10.80
CA ILE A 46 9.78 5.52 -10.91
C ILE A 46 9.26 4.69 -9.72
N THR A 47 9.23 5.29 -8.53
CA THR A 47 8.69 4.63 -7.34
C THR A 47 7.18 4.45 -7.45
N ASP A 48 6.48 5.48 -7.92
CA ASP A 48 5.03 5.45 -8.11
C ASP A 48 4.62 4.40 -9.16
N GLU A 49 5.33 4.32 -10.29
CA GLU A 49 5.10 3.29 -11.31
C GLU A 49 5.30 1.87 -10.76
N PHE A 50 6.34 1.67 -9.94
CA PHE A 50 6.58 0.38 -9.29
C PHE A 50 5.46 0.04 -8.28
N LEU A 51 5.05 1.00 -7.46
CA LEU A 51 3.98 0.81 -6.47
C LEU A 51 2.63 0.54 -7.13
N LEU A 52 2.35 1.20 -8.26
CA LEU A 52 1.16 0.98 -9.06
C LEU A 52 1.13 -0.45 -9.60
N ALA A 53 2.21 -0.90 -10.25
CA ALA A 53 2.31 -2.27 -10.77
C ALA A 53 2.14 -3.34 -9.68
N GLN A 54 2.71 -3.12 -8.49
CA GLN A 54 2.52 -4.03 -7.35
C GLN A 54 1.07 -4.04 -6.85
N THR A 55 0.43 -2.87 -6.83
CA THR A 55 -0.96 -2.72 -6.40
C THR A 55 -1.91 -3.40 -7.38
N GLU A 56 -1.73 -3.18 -8.68
CA GLU A 56 -2.51 -3.83 -9.74
C GLU A 56 -2.38 -5.35 -9.68
N LYS A 57 -1.15 -5.86 -9.50
CA LYS A 57 -0.91 -7.31 -9.33
C LYS A 57 -1.63 -7.86 -8.10
N ARG A 58 -1.59 -7.15 -6.97
CA ARG A 58 -2.29 -7.55 -5.74
C ARG A 58 -3.81 -7.60 -5.95
N VAL A 59 -4.39 -6.54 -6.52
CA VAL A 59 -5.82 -6.44 -6.80
C VAL A 59 -6.28 -7.54 -7.77
N ALA A 60 -5.51 -7.82 -8.82
CA ALA A 60 -5.82 -8.90 -9.76
C ALA A 60 -5.86 -10.27 -9.07
N LEU A 61 -4.89 -10.55 -8.19
CA LEU A 61 -4.85 -11.81 -7.43
C LEU A 61 -6.01 -11.92 -6.44
N GLU A 62 -6.36 -10.82 -5.76
CA GLU A 62 -7.51 -10.78 -4.85
C GLU A 62 -8.82 -11.02 -5.60
N LEU A 63 -9.00 -10.40 -6.76
CA LEU A 63 -10.17 -10.61 -7.61
C LEU A 63 -10.27 -12.06 -8.10
N GLN A 64 -9.16 -12.66 -8.55
CA GLN A 64 -9.13 -14.07 -8.94
C GLN A 64 -9.49 -15.01 -7.79
N ARG A 65 -9.01 -14.74 -6.57
CA ARG A 65 -9.37 -15.53 -5.39
C ARG A 65 -10.85 -15.39 -5.05
N ALA A 66 -11.38 -14.16 -5.14
CA ALA A 66 -12.78 -13.88 -4.88
C ALA A 66 -13.70 -14.58 -5.89
N THR A 67 -13.35 -14.55 -7.19
CA THR A 67 -14.14 -15.20 -8.24
C THR A 67 -14.15 -16.71 -8.09
N GLN A 68 -12.99 -17.34 -7.85
CA GLN A 68 -12.89 -18.78 -7.60
C GLN A 68 -13.69 -19.21 -6.36
N LYS A 69 -13.64 -18.42 -5.28
CA LYS A 69 -14.44 -18.71 -4.07
C LYS A 69 -15.93 -18.61 -4.36
N ALA A 70 -16.36 -17.61 -5.10
CA ALA A 70 -17.77 -17.44 -5.48
C ALA A 70 -18.26 -18.58 -6.36
N GLU A 71 -17.45 -19.05 -7.31
CA GLU A 71 -17.79 -20.18 -8.18
C GLU A 71 -17.90 -21.49 -7.39
N ARG A 72 -16.95 -21.77 -6.48
CA ARG A 72 -17.04 -22.91 -5.57
C ARG A 72 -18.31 -22.88 -4.72
N LEU A 73 -18.68 -21.70 -4.21
CA LEU A 73 -19.91 -21.55 -3.44
C LEU A 73 -21.14 -21.84 -4.29
N LYS A 74 -21.18 -21.35 -5.54
CA LYS A 74 -22.28 -21.62 -6.48
C LYS A 74 -22.42 -23.12 -6.74
N ASN A 75 -21.34 -23.82 -7.03
CA ASN A 75 -21.38 -25.25 -7.31
C ASN A 75 -21.89 -26.04 -6.09
N LEU A 76 -21.44 -25.69 -4.88
CA LEU A 76 -21.94 -26.29 -3.63
C LEU A 76 -23.43 -26.04 -3.38
N LEU A 77 -23.98 -24.93 -3.87
CA LEU A 77 -25.41 -24.63 -3.76
C LEU A 77 -26.23 -25.43 -4.79
N VAL A 78 -25.69 -25.64 -5.99
CA VAL A 78 -26.31 -26.47 -7.04
C VAL A 78 -26.32 -27.94 -6.63
N ASP A 79 -25.23 -28.45 -6.04
CA ASP A 79 -25.13 -29.85 -5.61
C ASP A 79 -26.02 -30.20 -4.40
N LYS A 80 -26.57 -29.18 -3.71
CA LYS A 80 -27.48 -29.34 -2.56
C LYS A 80 -28.97 -29.17 -2.91
N ALA A 81 -29.29 -28.75 -4.13
CA ALA A 81 -30.66 -28.55 -4.62
C ALA A 81 -31.16 -29.78 -5.37
#